data_AF-A0A7Y0GZ38-F1
#
_entry.id   AF-A0A7Y0GZ38-F1
#
_cell.length_a   1.000
_cell.length_b   1.000
_cell.length_c   1.000
_cell.angle_alpha   90.00
_cell.angle_beta   90.00
_cell.angle_gamma   90.00
#
_symmetry.space_group_name_H-M   'P 1'
#
loop_
_entity.id
_entity.type
_entity.pdbx_description
1 polymer ?
#
loop_
_entity_poly.entity_id
_entity_poly.type
_entity_poly.pdbx_seq_one_letter_code
_entity_poly.pdbx_strand_id
1 'polypeptide(L)'
;MSLYMRPICLLLFLPLLLSLNSPAHASQTCAATINELQVMLGNQAFPLKWEETTMEDGKPLLVSIFEKKGALFLEFVKTREGLWAESVGVICKTGADLEIRFTGEQIRLGPAANWMLRYALKSGGKFTLTRLGSEQLRIATSGWSGIFSPGEK
;
A
#
# COMPACT_ATOMS: atom_id res chain seq x y z
N MET A 1 12.54 3.89 80.59
CA MET A 1 11.92 5.21 80.38
C MET A 1 11.97 5.53 78.89
N SER A 2 10.81 5.93 78.37
CA SER A 2 10.51 6.49 77.05
C SER A 2 11.35 7.77 76.79
N LEU A 3 11.66 8.32 75.60
CA LEU A 3 10.87 8.58 74.38
C LEU A 3 11.79 8.90 73.16
N TYR A 4 11.36 8.47 71.97
CA TYR A 4 11.31 9.17 70.66
C TYR A 4 12.57 9.68 69.93
N MET A 5 12.73 9.25 68.67
CA MET A 5 12.50 10.14 67.51
C MET A 5 12.24 9.33 66.21
N ARG A 6 11.11 9.62 65.56
CA ARG A 6 10.78 9.23 64.17
C ARG A 6 11.43 10.24 63.20
N PRO A 7 11.64 9.83 61.95
CA PRO A 7 10.86 10.44 60.86
C PRO A 7 10.32 9.35 59.92
N ILE A 8 9.00 9.26 59.70
CA ILE A 8 8.35 9.76 58.47
C ILE A 8 9.07 9.29 57.20
N CYS A 9 8.63 8.15 56.66
CA CYS A 9 8.76 7.87 55.24
C CYS A 9 7.39 7.39 54.75
N LEU A 10 6.51 8.38 54.57
CA LEU A 10 5.29 8.29 53.76
C LEU A 10 5.72 8.12 52.29
N LEU A 11 5.76 6.89 51.79
CA LEU A 11 5.73 6.66 50.34
C LEU A 11 4.75 5.53 50.03
N LEU A 12 3.51 5.97 49.84
CA LEU A 12 2.48 5.31 49.04
C LEU A 12 3.10 4.85 47.72
N PHE A 13 3.39 3.55 47.58
CA PHE A 13 3.60 2.94 46.28
C PHE A 13 2.24 2.82 45.58
N LEU A 14 1.88 3.90 44.91
CA LEU A 14 0.82 3.98 43.92
C LEU A 14 1.03 2.82 42.91
N PRO A 15 0.09 1.88 42.74
CA PRO A 15 0.23 0.86 41.71
C PRO A 15 0.08 1.60 40.38
N LEU A 16 1.21 1.77 39.69
CA LEU A 16 1.26 2.30 38.34
C LEU A 16 0.59 1.25 37.44
N LEU A 17 -0.74 1.33 37.35
CA LEU A 17 -1.53 0.80 36.24
C LEU A 17 -1.10 1.56 34.98
N LEU A 18 0.13 1.31 34.53
CA LEU A 18 0.54 1.55 33.16
C LEU A 18 -0.29 0.57 32.34
N SER A 19 -1.43 1.07 31.88
CA SER A 19 -2.14 0.56 30.73
C SER A 19 -1.09 0.27 29.66
N LEU A 20 -0.79 -1.01 29.43
CA LEU A 20 -0.19 -1.46 28.19
C LEU A 20 -1.15 -1.01 27.09
N ASN A 21 -0.91 0.19 26.57
CA ASN A 21 -1.37 0.56 25.25
C ASN A 21 -0.61 -0.37 24.31
N SER A 22 -1.12 -1.59 24.14
CA SER A 22 -0.86 -2.35 22.94
C SER A 22 -1.16 -1.38 21.80
N PRO A 23 -0.21 -1.07 20.90
CA PRO A 23 -0.62 -0.48 19.64
C PRO A 23 -1.59 -1.51 19.06
N ALA A 24 -2.88 -1.17 19.06
CA ALA A 24 -3.86 -1.89 18.30
C ALA A 24 -3.44 -1.70 16.85
N HIS A 25 -2.55 -2.57 16.37
CA HIS A 25 -2.33 -2.76 14.96
C HIS A 25 -3.69 -3.21 14.43
N ALA A 26 -4.48 -2.25 13.98
CA ALA A 26 -5.70 -2.52 13.25
C ALA A 26 -5.32 -3.56 12.19
N SER A 27 -5.91 -4.75 12.28
CA SER A 27 -5.64 -5.84 11.36
C SER A 27 -5.81 -5.29 9.94
N GLN A 28 -4.73 -5.21 9.17
CA GLN A 28 -4.82 -4.80 7.77
C GLN A 28 -5.72 -5.81 7.07
N THR A 29 -6.88 -5.37 6.58
CA THR A 29 -7.72 -6.19 5.71
C THR A 29 -7.03 -6.25 4.36
N CYS A 30 -6.72 -7.44 3.88
CA CYS A 30 -6.08 -7.65 2.58
C CYS A 30 -6.97 -8.49 1.67
N ALA A 31 -6.90 -8.20 0.38
CA ALA A 31 -7.55 -8.93 -0.68
C ALA A 31 -6.51 -9.64 -1.56
N ALA A 32 -6.70 -10.93 -1.78
CA ALA A 32 -5.94 -11.76 -2.70
C ALA A 32 -6.66 -12.01 -4.04
N THR A 33 -7.95 -11.63 -4.13
CA THR A 33 -8.80 -11.70 -5.33
C THR A 33 -9.53 -10.37 -5.57
N ILE A 34 -9.97 -10.10 -6.80
CA ILE A 34 -10.87 -9.00 -7.18
C ILE A 34 -12.16 -9.07 -6.38
N ASN A 35 -12.71 -10.26 -6.15
CA ASN A 35 -13.92 -10.40 -5.34
C ASN A 35 -13.69 -9.94 -3.90
N GLU A 36 -12.59 -10.37 -3.27
CA GLU A 36 -12.20 -9.88 -1.94
C GLU A 36 -11.91 -8.38 -1.95
N LEU A 37 -11.32 -7.84 -3.02
CA LEU A 37 -11.04 -6.41 -3.18
C LEU A 37 -12.35 -5.62 -3.23
N GLN A 38 -13.33 -6.07 -3.99
CA GLN A 38 -14.65 -5.44 -4.07
C GLN A 38 -15.34 -5.45 -2.71
N VAL A 39 -15.36 -6.59 -2.02
CA VAL A 39 -15.93 -6.71 -0.67
C VAL A 39 -15.22 -5.79 0.31
N MET A 40 -13.88 -5.74 0.29
CA MET A 40 -13.06 -4.87 1.13
C MET A 40 -13.36 -3.38 0.89
N LEU A 41 -13.73 -3.01 -0.34
CA LEU A 41 -14.11 -1.66 -0.74
C LEU A 41 -15.62 -1.39 -0.57
N GLY A 42 -16.37 -2.30 0.06
CA GLY A 42 -17.81 -2.13 0.32
C GLY A 42 -18.67 -2.28 -0.94
N ASN A 43 -18.26 -3.14 -1.88
CA ASN A 43 -18.90 -3.36 -3.18
C ASN A 43 -19.05 -2.09 -4.03
N GLN A 44 -18.24 -1.05 -3.75
CA GLN A 44 -18.13 0.10 -4.63
C GLN A 44 -17.44 -0.33 -5.92
N ALA A 45 -17.90 0.20 -7.04
CA ALA A 45 -17.22 0.03 -8.31
C ALA A 45 -15.82 0.63 -8.20
N PHE A 46 -14.80 -0.22 -8.12
CA PHE A 46 -13.41 0.17 -8.21
C PHE A 46 -12.91 -0.15 -9.62
N PRO A 47 -12.51 0.86 -10.41
CA PRO A 47 -11.94 0.62 -11.72
C PRO A 47 -10.74 -0.33 -11.61
N LEU A 48 -10.71 -1.32 -12.51
CA LEU A 48 -9.59 -2.26 -12.60
C LEU A 48 -8.54 -1.80 -13.62
N LYS A 49 -8.87 -0.77 -14.41
CA LYS A 49 -7.98 -0.15 -15.39
C LYS A 49 -7.86 1.34 -15.08
N TRP A 50 -6.63 1.83 -15.12
CA TRP A 50 -6.29 3.23 -14.84
C TRP A 50 -5.28 3.73 -15.85
N GLU A 51 -5.42 4.97 -16.30
CA GLU A 51 -4.51 5.62 -17.25
C GLU A 51 -3.87 6.85 -16.60
N GLU A 52 -2.55 6.98 -16.75
CA GLU A 52 -1.79 8.09 -16.18
C GLU A 52 -2.11 9.42 -16.87
N THR A 53 -2.38 10.46 -16.08
CA THR A 53 -2.72 11.80 -16.57
C THR A 53 -1.62 12.83 -16.32
N THR A 54 -0.62 12.50 -15.50
CA THR A 54 0.50 13.40 -15.15
C THR A 54 1.62 13.45 -16.20
N MET A 55 1.50 12.69 -17.27
CA MET A 55 2.61 12.40 -18.17
C MET A 55 2.50 13.18 -19.48
N GLU A 56 3.52 13.97 -19.79
CA GLU A 56 3.51 14.88 -20.94
C GLU A 56 4.18 14.31 -22.20
N ASP A 57 4.82 13.14 -22.12
CA ASP A 57 5.54 12.52 -23.23
C ASP A 57 4.64 11.80 -24.26
N GLY A 58 3.31 11.89 -24.08
CA GLY A 58 2.31 11.25 -24.94
C GLY A 58 2.32 9.72 -24.88
N LYS A 59 2.90 9.13 -23.83
CA LYS A 59 3.01 7.68 -23.62
C LYS A 59 2.58 7.32 -22.19
N PRO A 60 1.31 7.52 -21.81
CA PRO A 60 0.87 7.30 -20.43
C PRO A 60 1.11 5.86 -19.96
N LEU A 61 1.34 5.66 -18.66
CA LEU A 61 1.27 4.34 -18.06
C LEU A 61 -0.19 3.89 -17.94
N LEU A 62 -0.47 2.68 -18.40
CA LEU A 62 -1.72 1.97 -18.19
C LEU A 62 -1.53 0.97 -17.06
N VAL A 63 -2.40 1.04 -16.07
CA VAL A 63 -2.39 0.15 -14.91
C VAL A 63 -3.60 -0.76 -14.96
N SER A 64 -3.35 -2.06 -14.86
CA SER A 64 -4.40 -3.08 -14.84
C SER A 64 -4.30 -3.93 -13.57
N ILE A 65 -5.42 -4.12 -12.90
CA ILE A 65 -5.61 -5.05 -11.79
C ILE A 65 -6.41 -6.21 -12.31
N PHE A 66 -5.82 -7.41 -12.32
CA PHE A 66 -6.50 -8.60 -12.82
C PHE A 66 -6.15 -9.83 -12.00
N GLU A 67 -6.95 -10.88 -12.15
CA GLU A 67 -6.67 -12.19 -11.58
C GLU A 67 -6.12 -13.15 -12.63
N LYS A 68 -5.13 -13.94 -12.23
CA LYS A 68 -4.62 -15.05 -13.04
C LYS A 68 -4.24 -16.20 -12.12
N LYS A 69 -4.84 -17.37 -12.38
CA LYS A 69 -4.62 -18.60 -11.58
C LYS A 69 -4.87 -18.39 -10.07
N GLY A 70 -5.89 -17.60 -9.72
CA GLY A 70 -6.28 -17.35 -8.32
C GLY A 70 -5.37 -16.37 -7.55
N ALA A 71 -4.48 -15.66 -8.24
CA ALA A 71 -3.67 -14.60 -7.65
C ALA A 71 -3.97 -13.25 -8.32
N LEU A 72 -3.93 -12.17 -7.52
CA LEU A 72 -4.02 -10.79 -8.00
C LEU A 72 -2.68 -10.32 -8.61
N PHE A 73 -2.79 -9.68 -9.76
CA PHE A 73 -1.71 -9.04 -10.49
C PHE A 73 -2.00 -7.55 -10.60
N LEU A 74 -0.95 -6.75 -10.41
CA LEU A 74 -0.93 -5.33 -10.77
C LEU A 74 0.10 -5.16 -11.89
N GLU A 75 -0.37 -4.84 -13.09
CA GLU A 75 0.46 -4.62 -14.27
C GLU A 75 0.47 -3.16 -14.67
N PHE A 76 1.65 -2.67 -15.05
CA PHE A 76 1.91 -1.35 -15.60
C PHE A 76 2.50 -1.52 -17.00
N VAL A 77 1.82 -0.99 -18.00
CA VAL A 77 2.29 -0.95 -19.39
C VAL A 77 2.48 0.50 -19.80
N LYS A 78 3.68 0.83 -20.25
CA LYS A 78 4.00 2.13 -20.84
C LYS A 78 3.51 2.13 -22.28
N THR A 79 2.58 3.01 -22.61
CA THR A 79 1.95 3.05 -23.94
C THR A 79 3.03 3.19 -25.02
N ARG A 80 2.97 2.33 -26.05
CA ARG A 80 3.96 2.19 -27.16
C ARG A 80 5.35 1.67 -26.77
N GLU A 81 5.66 1.47 -25.48
CA GLU A 81 6.98 0.98 -25.02
C GLU A 81 6.90 -0.40 -24.36
N GLY A 82 5.69 -0.84 -23.99
CA GLY A 82 5.44 -2.18 -23.47
C GLY A 82 5.52 -2.24 -21.95
N LEU A 83 5.85 -3.41 -21.42
CA LEU A 83 5.82 -3.66 -19.99
C LEU A 83 6.77 -2.72 -19.23
N TRP A 84 6.24 -2.07 -18.21
CA TRP A 84 7.00 -1.30 -17.24
C TRP A 84 7.24 -2.14 -15.99
N ALA A 85 6.17 -2.63 -15.34
CA ALA A 85 6.26 -3.51 -14.18
C ALA A 85 5.03 -4.41 -14.07
N GLU A 86 5.18 -5.59 -13.48
CA GLU A 86 4.09 -6.48 -13.12
C GLU A 86 4.41 -7.08 -11.75
N SER A 87 3.50 -6.93 -10.78
CA SER A 87 3.64 -7.54 -9.45
C SER A 87 2.51 -8.50 -9.15
N VAL A 88 2.83 -9.59 -8.46
CA VAL A 88 1.86 -10.50 -7.84
C VAL A 88 1.79 -10.20 -6.36
N GLY A 89 0.59 -10.14 -5.79
CA GLY A 89 0.47 -9.94 -4.35
C GLY A 89 -0.95 -9.74 -3.86
N VAL A 90 -1.04 -9.28 -2.62
CA VAL A 90 -2.31 -8.90 -1.99
C VAL A 90 -2.42 -7.38 -1.92
N ILE A 91 -3.64 -6.87 -2.03
CA ILE A 91 -3.96 -5.46 -1.84
C ILE A 91 -4.50 -5.28 -0.44
N CYS A 92 -3.78 -4.57 0.42
CA CYS A 92 -4.15 -4.32 1.80
C CYS A 92 -4.70 -2.91 1.97
N LYS A 93 -5.81 -2.77 2.69
CA LYS A 93 -6.32 -1.47 3.13
C LYS A 93 -5.48 -0.98 4.31
N THR A 94 -4.93 0.22 4.19
CA THR A 94 -4.13 0.89 5.22
C THR A 94 -4.70 2.28 5.46
N GLY A 95 -5.60 2.41 6.44
CA GLY A 95 -6.37 3.64 6.64
C GLY A 95 -7.31 3.91 5.48
N ALA A 96 -7.12 5.05 4.79
CA ALA A 96 -7.87 5.42 3.59
C ALA A 96 -7.20 4.92 2.29
N ASP A 97 -5.95 4.45 2.37
CA ASP A 97 -5.16 4.02 1.22
C ASP A 97 -5.26 2.52 0.98
N LEU A 98 -4.89 2.11 -0.23
CA LEU A 98 -4.61 0.74 -0.59
C LEU A 98 -3.09 0.58 -0.77
N GLU A 99 -2.56 -0.56 -0.36
CA GLU A 99 -1.13 -0.87 -0.46
C GLU A 99 -0.94 -2.27 -1.01
N ILE A 100 -0.09 -2.39 -2.03
CA ILE A 100 0.35 -3.68 -2.55
C ILE A 100 1.82 -3.85 -2.17
N ARG A 101 2.12 -4.90 -1.41
CA ARG A 101 3.50 -5.27 -1.06
C ARG A 101 3.92 -6.46 -1.88
N PHE A 102 5.15 -6.44 -2.37
CA PHE A 102 5.73 -7.52 -3.15
C PHE A 102 7.21 -7.71 -2.81
N THR A 103 7.68 -8.94 -2.84
CA THR A 103 9.11 -9.27 -2.77
C THR A 103 9.77 -9.14 -4.14
N GLY A 104 11.10 -9.23 -4.20
CA GLY A 104 11.84 -9.21 -5.47
C GLY A 104 11.45 -10.33 -6.43
N GLU A 105 11.00 -11.48 -5.91
CA GLU A 105 10.54 -12.63 -6.71
C GLU A 105 9.12 -12.42 -7.27
N GLN A 106 8.35 -11.54 -6.64
CA GLN A 106 6.96 -11.25 -6.96
C GLN A 106 6.82 -10.08 -7.94
N ILE A 107 7.90 -9.41 -8.32
CA ILE A 107 7.92 -8.28 -9.25
C ILE A 107 8.73 -8.63 -10.50
N ARG A 108 8.14 -8.35 -11.67
CA ARG A 108 8.78 -8.46 -12.98
C ARG A 108 8.85 -7.07 -13.60
N LEU A 109 10.06 -6.58 -13.83
CA LEU A 109 10.28 -5.27 -14.45
C LEU A 109 10.53 -5.44 -15.95
N GLY A 110 9.67 -4.86 -16.76
CA GLY A 110 9.77 -4.92 -18.22
C GLY A 110 10.77 -3.92 -18.78
N PRO A 111 11.09 -3.97 -20.09
CA PRO A 111 12.13 -3.14 -20.72
C PRO A 111 11.87 -1.63 -20.60
N ALA A 112 10.61 -1.20 -20.52
CA ALA A 112 10.24 0.21 -20.38
C ALA A 112 10.54 0.79 -18.99
N ALA A 113 10.83 -0.04 -17.98
CA ALA A 113 11.29 0.45 -16.69
C ALA A 113 12.72 1.01 -16.76
N ASN A 114 12.88 2.24 -16.29
CA ASN A 114 14.18 2.89 -16.18
C ASN A 114 15.09 2.20 -15.14
N TRP A 115 16.40 2.43 -15.26
CA TRP A 115 17.42 1.78 -14.42
C TRP A 115 17.26 2.10 -12.92
N MET A 116 16.79 3.31 -12.59
CA MET A 116 16.61 3.74 -11.21
C MET A 116 15.49 2.94 -10.52
N LEU A 117 14.37 2.74 -11.20
CA LEU A 117 13.27 1.90 -10.70
C LEU A 117 13.72 0.44 -10.52
N ARG A 118 14.51 -0.08 -11.47
CA ARG A 118 15.08 -1.43 -11.36
C ARG A 118 15.92 -1.60 -10.12
N TYR A 119 16.74 -0.61 -9.82
CA TYR A 119 17.53 -0.63 -8.59
C TYR A 119 16.63 -0.54 -7.35
N ALA A 120 15.65 0.38 -7.35
CA ALA A 120 14.78 0.62 -6.21
C ALA A 120 13.87 -0.57 -5.85
N LEU A 121 13.44 -1.37 -6.83
CA LEU A 121 12.50 -2.48 -6.64
C LEU A 121 13.15 -3.87 -6.68
N LYS A 122 14.48 -3.96 -6.80
CA LYS A 122 15.21 -5.23 -6.95
C LYS A 122 14.94 -6.23 -5.82
N SER A 123 14.82 -5.74 -4.58
CA SER A 123 14.56 -6.55 -3.39
C SER A 123 13.06 -6.64 -3.05
N GLY A 124 12.20 -6.16 -3.93
CA GLY A 124 10.78 -5.92 -3.65
C GLY A 124 10.51 -4.49 -3.23
N GLY A 125 9.28 -4.22 -2.87
CA GLY A 125 8.81 -2.89 -2.54
C GLY A 125 7.32 -2.87 -2.30
N LYS A 126 6.75 -1.68 -2.46
CA LYS A 126 5.31 -1.48 -2.37
C LYS A 126 4.82 -0.45 -3.37
N PHE A 127 3.60 -0.66 -3.84
CA PHE A 127 2.81 0.36 -4.51
C PHE A 127 1.76 0.87 -3.52
N THR A 128 1.75 2.17 -3.25
CA THR A 128 0.71 2.84 -2.47
C THR A 128 -0.27 3.48 -3.44
N LEU A 129 -1.54 3.11 -3.32
CA LEU A 129 -2.67 3.52 -4.12
C LEU A 129 -3.56 4.42 -3.24
N THR A 130 -3.46 5.73 -3.45
CA THR A 130 -4.20 6.74 -2.69
C THR A 130 -5.33 7.30 -3.54
N ARG A 131 -6.57 7.14 -3.09
CA ARG A 131 -7.72 7.73 -3.77
C ARG A 131 -7.73 9.24 -3.51
N LEU A 132 -7.60 10.05 -4.57
CA LEU A 132 -7.66 11.52 -4.48
C LEU A 132 -9.09 12.05 -4.69
N GLY A 133 -9.95 11.25 -5.34
CA GLY A 133 -11.37 11.53 -5.61
C GLY A 133 -12.05 10.29 -6.19
N SER A 134 -13.29 10.40 -6.69
CA SER A 134 -13.95 9.26 -7.35
C SER A 134 -13.26 8.84 -8.65
N GLU A 135 -12.69 9.81 -9.37
CA GLU A 135 -12.08 9.65 -10.70
C GLU A 135 -10.56 9.79 -10.71
N GLN A 136 -9.91 9.82 -9.53
CA GLN A 136 -8.46 10.01 -9.45
C GLN A 136 -7.80 9.09 -8.43
N LEU A 137 -6.77 8.39 -8.89
CA LEU A 137 -5.93 7.51 -8.11
C LEU A 137 -4.48 7.95 -8.23
N ARG A 138 -3.82 8.22 -7.11
CA ARG A 138 -2.37 8.36 -7.09
C ARG A 138 -1.75 7.00 -6.83
N ILE A 139 -0.80 6.60 -7.67
CA ILE A 139 0.00 5.39 -7.47
C ILE A 139 1.44 5.82 -7.27
N ALA A 140 2.07 5.34 -6.19
CA ALA A 140 3.43 5.71 -5.82
C ALA A 140 4.26 4.50 -5.37
N THR A 141 5.55 4.57 -5.64
CA THR A 141 6.57 3.68 -5.10
C THR A 141 7.88 4.45 -4.86
N SER A 142 8.93 3.77 -4.42
CA SER A 142 10.24 4.38 -4.23
C SER A 142 10.75 5.03 -5.52
N GLY A 143 10.90 6.36 -5.52
CA GLY A 143 11.45 7.13 -6.63
C GLY A 143 10.49 7.44 -7.79
N TRP A 144 9.21 7.09 -7.68
CA TRP A 144 8.22 7.37 -8.73
C TRP A 144 6.80 7.51 -8.17
N SER A 145 6.02 8.43 -8.73
CA SER A 145 4.56 8.46 -8.55
C SER A 145 3.87 9.06 -9.76
N GLY A 146 2.63 8.62 -10.03
CA GLY A 146 1.76 9.19 -11.05
C GLY A 146 0.33 9.39 -10.54
N ILE A 147 -0.43 10.26 -11.20
CA ILE A 147 -1.88 10.38 -11.01
C ILE A 147 -2.57 9.74 -12.20
N PHE A 148 -3.62 8.99 -11.91
CA PHE A 148 -4.35 8.19 -12.87
C PHE A 148 -5.84 8.48 -12.81
N SER A 149 -6.51 8.40 -13.96
CA SER A 149 -7.97 8.37 -14.08
C SER A 149 -8.44 6.98 -14.51
N PRO A 150 -9.71 6.61 -14.28
CA PRO A 150 -10.26 5.36 -14.78
C PRO A 150 -10.09 5.26 -16.29
N GLY A 151 -9.51 4.15 -16.76
CA GLY A 151 -9.39 3.84 -18.19
C GLY A 151 -10.66 3.19 -18.73
N GLU A 152 -10.87 3.25 -20.05
CA GLU A 152 -11.99 2.56 -20.69
C GLU A 152 -11.89 1.02 -20.53
N LYS A 153 -13.06 0.37 -20.43
CA LYS A 153 -13.19 -1.08 -20.15
C LYS A 153 -12.67 -1.96 -21.28
#